data_AF-A0A662UZZ3-F1
#
_entry.id   AF-A0A662UZZ3-F1
#
_cell.length_a   1.000
_cell.length_b   1.000
_cell.length_c   1.000
_cell.angle_alpha   90.00
_cell.angle_beta   90.00
_cell.angle_gamma   90.00
#
_symmetry.space_group_name_H-M   'P 1'
#
loop_
_entity.id
_entity.type
_entity.pdbx_description
1 polymer ?
#
loop_
_entity_poly.entity_id
_entity_poly.type
_entity_poly.pdbx_seq_one_letter_code
_entity_poly.pdbx_strand_id
1 'polypeptide(L)'
;MKAREKLRELLRILDQLDLELKAFFSNSPQDYNRLSRRILKSKEYVNKSIQEIKVNDYKLSLALVDKAKNALRLLRKNDVKKDDVVSEVEKLTSYIVASYWDFTGYIAIVKKAFRRYILSFVLALIIAPIFLRITVFLIGFLLFPLFISIHAFRARRKLGAVLASVLIPFTMLVDAVAINYSIKTLIDPSEVGNAASALGIGIEFMYMSLIAIILVASISFIFAIKSFIIIYKNIDSLV
;
A
#
# COMPACT_ATOMS: atom_id res chain seq x y z
N MET A 1 -17.90 -5.95 -24.74
CA MET A 1 -16.82 -5.04 -24.31
C MET A 1 -15.47 -5.66 -24.67
N LYS A 2 -14.63 -4.94 -25.42
CA LYS A 2 -13.36 -5.45 -25.97
C LYS A 2 -12.38 -5.95 -24.89
N ALA A 3 -12.34 -5.35 -23.70
CA ALA A 3 -11.46 -5.83 -22.62
C ALA A 3 -11.87 -7.19 -22.06
N ARG A 4 -13.18 -7.46 -21.91
CA ARG A 4 -13.68 -8.77 -21.42
C ARG A 4 -13.27 -9.92 -22.34
N GLU A 5 -13.28 -9.69 -23.64
CA GLU A 5 -12.86 -10.68 -24.62
C GLU A 5 -11.37 -11.03 -24.46
N LYS A 6 -10.51 -10.02 -24.30
CA LYS A 6 -9.07 -10.22 -24.04
C LYS A 6 -8.79 -10.88 -22.70
N LEU A 7 -9.59 -10.60 -21.66
CA LEU A 7 -9.47 -11.31 -20.38
C LEU A 7 -9.86 -12.80 -20.52
N ARG A 8 -10.84 -13.14 -21.37
CA ARG A 8 -11.15 -14.55 -21.70
C ARG A 8 -10.03 -15.21 -22.49
N GLU A 9 -9.39 -14.49 -23.41
CA GLU A 9 -8.18 -14.96 -24.10
C GLU A 9 -7.05 -15.22 -23.09
N LEU A 10 -6.83 -14.31 -22.14
CA LEU A 10 -5.84 -14.46 -21.08
C LEU A 10 -6.06 -15.73 -20.25
N LEU A 11 -7.30 -16.06 -19.88
CA LEU A 11 -7.61 -17.31 -19.16
C LEU A 11 -7.12 -18.55 -19.91
N ARG A 12 -7.40 -18.62 -21.22
CA ARG A 12 -6.96 -19.74 -22.07
C ARG A 12 -5.43 -19.84 -22.13
N ILE A 13 -4.76 -18.69 -22.19
CA ILE A 13 -3.28 -18.64 -22.20
C ILE A 13 -2.71 -19.11 -20.85
N LEU A 14 -3.36 -18.76 -19.73
CA LEU A 14 -2.95 -19.22 -18.40
C LEU A 14 -3.14 -20.73 -18.23
N ASP A 15 -4.20 -21.31 -18.80
CA ASP A 15 -4.39 -22.77 -18.83
C ASP A 15 -3.27 -23.47 -19.59
N GLN A 16 -2.91 -22.94 -20.76
CA GLN A 16 -1.79 -23.45 -21.54
C GLN A 16 -0.46 -23.29 -20.79
N LEU A 17 -0.26 -22.17 -20.11
CA LEU A 17 0.94 -21.90 -19.32
C LEU A 17 1.11 -22.91 -18.17
N ASP A 18 0.04 -23.23 -17.46
CA ASP A 18 0.07 -24.22 -16.36
C ASP A 18 0.44 -25.62 -16.87
N LEU A 19 -0.11 -26.03 -18.03
CA LEU A 19 0.23 -27.30 -18.68
C LEU A 19 1.70 -27.37 -19.11
N GLU A 20 2.21 -26.32 -19.77
CA GLU A 20 3.61 -26.26 -20.21
C GLU A 20 4.57 -26.17 -19.01
N LEU A 21 4.20 -25.49 -17.94
CA LEU A 21 4.98 -25.47 -16.69
C LEU A 21 5.06 -26.84 -16.04
N LYS A 22 3.98 -27.63 -16.05
CA LYS A 22 3.98 -29.00 -15.52
C LYS A 22 5.01 -29.87 -16.24
N ALA A 23 5.10 -29.73 -17.57
CA ALA A 23 6.10 -30.45 -18.35
C ALA A 23 7.53 -29.95 -18.07
N PHE A 24 7.73 -28.64 -18.03
CA PHE A 24 9.03 -28.00 -17.80
C PHE A 24 9.62 -28.32 -16.41
N PHE A 25 8.79 -28.31 -15.37
CA PHE A 25 9.17 -28.58 -13.99
C PHE A 25 8.91 -30.03 -13.55
N SER A 26 8.84 -30.98 -14.50
CA SER A 26 8.67 -32.41 -14.22
C SER A 26 9.69 -32.94 -13.19
N ASN A 27 10.93 -32.46 -13.26
CA ASN A 27 12.03 -32.81 -12.33
C ASN A 27 12.09 -31.93 -11.07
N SER A 28 11.15 -31.00 -10.87
CA SER A 28 11.12 -30.09 -9.71
C SER A 28 9.68 -29.80 -9.27
N PRO A 29 8.97 -30.78 -8.69
CA PRO A 29 7.54 -30.67 -8.38
C PRO A 29 7.21 -29.56 -7.38
N GLN A 30 8.14 -29.22 -6.49
CA GLN A 30 7.96 -28.16 -5.50
C GLN A 30 7.81 -26.78 -6.16
N ASP A 31 8.66 -26.46 -7.14
CA ASP A 31 8.59 -25.21 -7.90
C ASP A 31 7.32 -25.13 -8.73
N TYR A 32 6.96 -26.24 -9.40
CA TYR A 32 5.69 -26.35 -10.12
C TYR A 32 4.50 -26.06 -9.21
N ASN A 33 4.40 -26.73 -8.06
CA ASN A 33 3.28 -26.57 -7.13
C ASN A 33 3.15 -25.13 -6.63
N ARG A 34 4.29 -24.46 -6.37
CA ARG A 34 4.31 -23.04 -5.99
C ARG A 34 3.79 -22.14 -7.12
N LEU A 35 4.26 -22.32 -8.35
CA LEU A 35 3.84 -21.52 -9.50
C LEU A 35 2.40 -21.78 -9.92
N SER A 36 1.97 -23.04 -9.94
CA SER A 36 0.61 -23.44 -10.28
C SER A 36 -0.41 -22.84 -9.32
N ARG A 37 -0.12 -22.80 -8.01
CA ARG A 37 -0.95 -22.07 -7.02
C ARG A 37 -1.09 -20.57 -7.36
N ARG A 38 -0.01 -19.92 -7.81
CA ARG A 38 -0.05 -18.50 -8.22
C ARG A 38 -0.85 -18.30 -9.51
N ILE A 39 -0.76 -19.24 -10.46
CA ILE A 39 -1.56 -19.21 -11.69
C ILE A 39 -3.04 -19.41 -11.39
N LEU A 40 -3.39 -20.37 -10.52
CA LEU A 40 -4.75 -20.58 -10.05
C LEU A 40 -5.32 -19.32 -9.39
N LYS A 41 -4.57 -18.68 -8.48
CA LYS A 41 -4.95 -17.38 -7.91
C LYS A 41 -5.15 -16.34 -9.02
N SER A 42 -4.23 -16.25 -9.98
CA SER A 42 -4.33 -15.29 -11.10
C SER A 42 -5.58 -15.52 -11.95
N LYS A 43 -5.93 -16.77 -12.25
CA LYS A 43 -7.18 -17.13 -12.97
C LYS A 43 -8.42 -16.70 -12.18
N GLU A 44 -8.43 -16.90 -10.86
CA GLU A 44 -9.51 -16.41 -9.99
C GLU A 44 -9.68 -14.89 -10.11
N TYR A 45 -8.58 -14.13 -10.05
CA TYR A 45 -8.62 -12.66 -10.20
C TYR A 45 -9.06 -12.23 -11.59
N VAL A 46 -8.64 -12.91 -12.66
CA VAL A 46 -9.14 -12.62 -14.02
C VAL A 46 -10.63 -12.87 -14.13
N ASN A 47 -11.14 -13.97 -13.56
CA ASN A 47 -12.57 -14.25 -13.51
C ASN A 47 -13.34 -13.15 -12.75
N LYS A 48 -12.84 -12.75 -11.58
CA LYS A 48 -13.40 -11.60 -10.83
C LYS A 48 -13.35 -10.32 -11.66
N SER A 49 -12.26 -10.04 -12.36
CA SER A 49 -12.16 -8.88 -13.26
C SER A 49 -13.20 -8.91 -14.38
N ILE A 50 -13.50 -10.07 -14.95
CA ILE A 50 -14.53 -10.21 -16.01
C ILE A 50 -15.93 -9.90 -15.44
N GLN A 51 -16.24 -10.46 -14.27
CA GLN A 51 -17.53 -10.32 -13.60
C GLN A 51 -17.77 -8.88 -13.10
N GLU A 52 -16.76 -8.29 -12.46
CA GLU A 52 -16.86 -7.00 -11.76
C GLU A 52 -16.29 -5.81 -12.56
N ILE A 53 -16.08 -5.96 -13.88
CA ILE A 53 -15.48 -4.90 -14.68
C ILE A 53 -16.32 -3.62 -14.60
N LYS A 54 -15.68 -2.54 -14.15
CA LYS A 54 -16.26 -1.18 -14.16
C LYS A 54 -15.53 -0.28 -15.16
N VAL A 55 -14.23 -0.52 -15.35
CA VAL A 55 -13.37 0.24 -16.27
C VAL A 55 -12.99 -0.65 -17.45
N ASN A 56 -13.43 -0.28 -18.66
CA ASN A 56 -13.12 -1.02 -19.89
C ASN A 56 -11.76 -0.60 -20.48
N ASP A 57 -10.66 -0.97 -19.80
CA ASP A 57 -9.30 -0.70 -20.27
C ASP A 57 -8.81 -1.80 -21.22
N TYR A 58 -9.05 -1.60 -22.52
CA TYR A 58 -8.60 -2.54 -23.55
C TYR A 58 -7.07 -2.65 -23.63
N LYS A 59 -6.34 -1.53 -23.46
CA LYS A 59 -4.87 -1.52 -23.58
C LYS A 59 -4.23 -2.35 -22.48
N LEU A 60 -4.73 -2.22 -21.25
CA LEU A 60 -4.29 -3.04 -20.13
C LEU A 60 -4.56 -4.53 -20.39
N SER A 61 -5.76 -4.88 -20.85
CA SER A 61 -6.09 -6.28 -21.16
C SER A 61 -5.20 -6.88 -22.24
N LEU A 62 -4.84 -6.09 -23.26
CA LEU A 62 -3.92 -6.51 -24.32
C LEU A 62 -2.49 -6.72 -23.78
N ALA A 63 -2.00 -5.79 -22.96
CA ALA A 63 -0.67 -5.90 -22.35
C ALA A 63 -0.52 -7.13 -21.45
N LEU A 64 -1.58 -7.54 -20.74
CA LEU A 64 -1.58 -8.78 -19.95
C LEU A 64 -1.51 -10.02 -20.83
N VAL A 65 -2.26 -10.04 -21.93
CA VAL A 65 -2.20 -11.12 -22.93
C VAL A 65 -0.80 -11.23 -23.53
N ASP A 66 -0.18 -10.11 -23.89
CA ASP A 66 1.16 -10.10 -24.48
C ASP A 66 2.22 -10.58 -23.47
N LYS A 67 2.13 -10.16 -22.21
CA LYS A 67 2.99 -10.67 -21.13
C LYS A 67 2.83 -12.18 -20.93
N ALA A 68 1.60 -12.69 -20.96
CA ALA A 68 1.34 -14.12 -20.83
C ALA A 68 1.88 -14.93 -22.01
N LYS A 69 1.74 -14.42 -23.24
CA LYS A 69 2.35 -15.01 -24.44
C LYS A 69 3.88 -15.00 -24.38
N ASN A 70 4.48 -13.94 -23.83
CA ASN A 70 5.93 -13.87 -23.64
C ASN A 70 6.43 -14.91 -22.62
N ALA A 71 5.69 -15.12 -21.51
CA ALA A 71 6.00 -16.17 -20.55
C ALA A 71 5.93 -17.58 -21.18
N LEU A 72 4.91 -17.85 -22.02
CA LEU A 72 4.84 -19.10 -22.80
C LEU A 72 6.01 -19.25 -23.76
N ARG A 73 6.37 -18.19 -24.49
CA ARG A 73 7.52 -18.23 -25.41
C ARG A 73 8.83 -18.51 -24.68
N LEU A 74 8.97 -18.02 -23.45
CA LEU A 74 10.15 -18.28 -22.62
C LEU A 74 10.30 -19.77 -22.30
N LEU A 75 9.20 -20.47 -21.96
CA LEU A 75 9.21 -21.91 -21.69
C LEU A 75 9.64 -22.77 -22.88
N ARG A 76 9.40 -22.28 -24.10
CA ARG A 76 9.69 -23.02 -25.35
C ARG A 76 11.11 -22.80 -25.87
N LYS A 77 11.92 -21.99 -25.21
CA LYS A 77 13.33 -21.79 -25.57
C LYS A 77 14.17 -22.93 -25.01
N ASN A 78 15.08 -23.44 -25.83
CA ASN A 78 15.89 -24.63 -25.50
C ASN A 78 16.93 -24.41 -24.38
N ASP A 79 17.26 -23.16 -24.03
CA ASP A 79 18.35 -22.84 -23.10
C ASP A 79 17.93 -21.83 -22.01
N VAL A 80 16.75 -22.04 -21.43
CA VAL A 80 16.22 -21.16 -20.39
C VAL A 80 16.49 -21.73 -19.01
N LYS A 81 17.04 -20.88 -18.13
CA LYS A 81 17.25 -21.22 -16.72
C LYS A 81 15.92 -21.27 -15.98
N LYS A 82 15.81 -22.23 -15.05
CA LYS A 82 14.62 -22.38 -14.19
C LYS A 82 14.26 -21.09 -13.46
N ASP A 83 15.26 -20.40 -12.93
CA ASP A 83 15.07 -19.16 -12.16
C ASP A 83 14.45 -18.04 -12.99
N ASP A 84 14.80 -17.94 -14.29
CA ASP A 84 14.25 -16.95 -15.20
C ASP A 84 12.75 -17.20 -15.44
N VAL A 85 12.37 -18.47 -15.60
CA VAL A 85 10.96 -18.88 -15.73
C VAL A 85 10.19 -18.57 -14.46
N VAL A 86 10.72 -18.96 -13.30
CA VAL A 86 10.10 -18.68 -12.00
C VAL A 86 9.85 -17.18 -11.85
N SER A 87 10.89 -16.36 -12.05
CA SER A 87 10.80 -14.91 -11.95
C SER A 87 9.76 -14.33 -12.92
N GLU A 88 9.73 -14.78 -14.18
CA GLU A 88 8.81 -14.23 -15.18
C GLU A 88 7.35 -14.60 -14.88
N VAL A 89 7.09 -15.84 -14.48
CA VAL A 89 5.74 -16.29 -14.09
C VAL A 89 5.28 -15.58 -12.80
N GLU A 90 6.18 -15.39 -11.83
CA GLU A 90 5.86 -14.63 -10.62
C GLU A 90 5.53 -13.17 -10.92
N LYS A 91 6.31 -12.51 -11.80
CA LYS A 91 6.00 -11.16 -12.27
C LYS A 91 4.65 -11.10 -12.97
N LEU A 92 4.39 -12.01 -13.92
CA LEU A 92 3.13 -12.08 -14.65
C LEU A 92 1.94 -12.22 -13.70
N THR A 93 1.99 -13.19 -12.78
CA THR A 93 0.90 -13.45 -11.82
C THR A 93 0.68 -12.25 -10.90
N SER A 94 1.73 -11.59 -10.41
CA SER A 94 1.61 -10.34 -9.65
C SER A 94 0.97 -9.21 -10.46
N TYR A 95 1.34 -9.05 -11.75
CA TYR A 95 0.71 -8.04 -12.62
C TYR A 95 -0.78 -8.32 -12.86
N ILE A 96 -1.14 -9.58 -13.10
CA ILE A 96 -2.54 -9.99 -13.30
C ILE A 96 -3.37 -9.69 -12.06
N VAL A 97 -2.88 -10.12 -10.90
CA VAL A 97 -3.55 -9.83 -9.62
C VAL A 97 -3.72 -8.32 -9.49
N ALA A 98 -2.64 -7.53 -9.54
CA ALA A 98 -2.71 -6.06 -9.40
C ALA A 98 -3.67 -5.37 -10.40
N SER A 99 -3.80 -5.90 -11.62
CA SER A 99 -4.69 -5.34 -12.65
C SER A 99 -6.17 -5.43 -12.30
N TYR A 100 -6.57 -6.36 -11.42
CA TYR A 100 -7.97 -6.47 -10.97
C TYR A 100 -8.47 -5.16 -10.35
N TRP A 101 -7.62 -4.46 -9.59
CA TRP A 101 -7.98 -3.18 -8.97
C TRP A 101 -8.11 -2.03 -9.98
N ASP A 102 -7.48 -2.14 -11.15
CA ASP A 102 -7.66 -1.19 -12.26
C ASP A 102 -9.00 -1.42 -12.96
N PHE A 103 -9.31 -2.67 -13.30
CA PHE A 103 -10.56 -3.03 -13.98
C PHE A 103 -11.79 -2.76 -13.12
N THR A 104 -11.69 -2.88 -11.79
CA THR A 104 -12.78 -2.63 -10.84
C THR A 104 -12.83 -1.17 -10.35
N GLY A 105 -11.79 -0.37 -10.59
CA GLY A 105 -11.67 1.00 -10.10
C GLY A 105 -11.37 1.11 -8.60
N TYR A 106 -11.21 -0.01 -7.87
CA TYR A 106 -10.91 0.00 -6.44
C TYR A 106 -9.54 0.61 -6.12
N ILE A 107 -8.64 0.74 -7.10
CA ILE A 107 -7.36 1.44 -6.94
C ILE A 107 -7.52 2.88 -6.43
N ALA A 108 -8.65 3.55 -6.74
CA ALA A 108 -8.93 4.89 -6.26
C ALA A 108 -9.09 4.94 -4.72
N ILE A 109 -9.65 3.89 -4.12
CA ILE A 109 -9.81 3.76 -2.67
C ILE A 109 -8.43 3.67 -2.01
N VAL A 110 -7.55 2.84 -2.56
CA VAL A 110 -6.17 2.66 -2.07
C VAL A 110 -5.39 3.98 -2.19
N LYS A 111 -5.50 4.69 -3.32
CA LYS A 111 -4.89 6.02 -3.49
C LYS A 111 -5.41 7.07 -2.50
N LYS A 112 -6.69 7.00 -2.11
CA LYS A 112 -7.27 7.90 -1.10
C LYS A 112 -6.75 7.56 0.29
N ALA A 113 -6.66 6.28 0.64
CA ALA A 113 -6.05 5.83 1.89
C ALA A 113 -4.58 6.25 1.98
N PHE A 114 -3.81 6.11 0.91
CA PHE A 114 -2.41 6.53 0.88
C PHE A 114 -2.24 8.05 1.13
N ARG A 115 -3.10 8.88 0.52
CA ARG A 115 -3.11 10.33 0.78
C ARG A 115 -3.43 10.67 2.23
N ARG A 116 -4.37 9.95 2.85
CA ARG A 116 -4.71 10.12 4.27
C ARG A 116 -3.54 9.73 5.17
N TYR A 117 -2.83 8.65 4.84
CA TYR A 117 -1.60 8.25 5.54
C TYR A 117 -0.56 9.37 5.50
N ILE A 118 -0.25 9.92 4.32
CA ILE A 118 0.74 11.00 4.20
C ILE A 118 0.31 12.20 5.05
N LEU A 119 -0.95 12.61 4.94
CA LEU A 119 -1.47 13.75 5.69
C LEU A 119 -1.37 13.51 7.20
N SER A 120 -1.79 12.33 7.67
CA SER A 120 -1.69 11.94 9.08
C SER A 120 -0.22 11.96 9.56
N PHE A 121 0.69 11.38 8.79
CA PHE A 121 2.12 11.39 9.13
C PHE A 121 2.71 12.80 9.20
N VAL A 122 2.33 13.69 8.28
CA VAL A 122 2.76 15.09 8.29
C VAL A 122 2.21 15.84 9.51
N LEU A 123 0.93 15.64 9.85
CA LEU A 123 0.33 16.25 11.05
C LEU A 123 1.04 15.77 12.32
N ALA A 124 1.27 14.47 12.46
CA ALA A 124 2.02 13.92 13.59
C ALA A 124 3.46 14.45 13.63
N LEU A 125 4.14 14.60 12.49
CA LEU A 125 5.49 15.19 12.46
C LEU A 125 5.52 16.64 12.93
N ILE A 126 4.47 17.42 12.70
CA ILE A 126 4.36 18.80 13.21
C ILE A 126 4.18 18.79 14.74
N ILE A 127 3.42 17.82 15.26
CA ILE A 127 3.11 17.67 16.68
C ILE A 127 4.29 17.07 17.47
N ALA A 128 5.01 16.12 16.87
CA ALA A 128 6.06 15.31 17.50
C ALA A 128 7.12 16.12 18.30
N PRO A 129 7.67 17.23 17.80
CA PRO A 129 8.68 18.00 18.53
C PRO A 129 8.19 18.54 19.86
N ILE A 130 6.90 18.90 19.95
CA ILE A 130 6.29 19.48 21.14
C ILE A 130 6.21 18.45 22.27
N PHE A 131 5.82 17.22 21.94
CA PHE A 131 5.50 16.20 22.95
C PHE A 131 6.59 15.16 23.17
N LEU A 132 7.38 14.84 22.15
CA LEU A 132 8.42 13.81 22.21
C LEU A 132 9.83 14.41 22.21
N ARG A 133 9.96 15.74 22.18
CA ARG A 133 11.25 16.44 22.12
C ARG A 133 12.14 15.95 20.97
N ILE A 134 11.49 15.55 19.87
CA ILE A 134 12.15 15.05 18.67
C ILE A 134 12.93 16.20 18.03
N THR A 135 14.20 15.94 17.73
CA THR A 135 15.09 16.92 17.10
C THR A 135 14.75 17.10 15.61
N VAL A 136 15.09 18.25 15.05
CA VAL A 136 14.91 18.53 13.61
C VAL A 136 15.63 17.49 12.74
N PHE A 137 16.78 16.99 13.18
CA PHE A 137 17.51 15.92 12.50
C PHE A 137 16.69 14.63 12.41
N LEU A 138 16.01 14.25 13.49
CA LEU A 138 15.17 13.05 13.52
C LEU A 138 13.91 13.23 12.65
N ILE A 139 13.33 14.43 12.58
CA ILE A 139 12.25 14.75 11.62
C ILE A 139 12.75 14.55 10.19
N GLY A 140 13.92 15.10 9.84
CA GLY A 140 14.54 14.93 8.52
C GLY A 140 14.78 13.46 8.17
N PHE A 141 15.28 12.68 9.13
CA PHE A 141 15.45 11.25 8.99
C PHE A 141 14.13 10.52 8.73
N LEU A 142 13.04 10.90 9.42
CA LEU A 142 11.71 10.32 9.25
C LEU A 142 11.01 10.72 7.94
N LEU A 143 11.38 11.87 7.35
CA LEU A 143 10.90 12.27 6.02
C LEU A 143 11.47 11.40 4.90
N PHE A 144 12.68 10.88 5.05
CA PHE A 144 13.30 10.02 4.05
C PHE A 144 12.47 8.75 3.73
N PRO A 145 12.09 7.90 4.71
CA PRO A 145 11.24 6.75 4.46
C PRO A 145 9.83 7.14 4.00
N LEU A 146 9.32 8.31 4.39
CA LEU A 146 8.07 8.84 3.84
C LEU A 146 8.18 9.10 2.34
N PHE A 147 9.25 9.78 1.88
CA PHE A 147 9.45 10.06 0.46
C PHE A 147 9.66 8.78 -0.36
N ILE A 148 10.40 7.80 0.18
CA ILE A 148 10.53 6.49 -0.45
C ILE A 148 9.16 5.81 -0.51
N SER A 149 8.37 5.86 0.56
CA SER A 149 7.02 5.31 0.59
C SER A 149 6.14 5.93 -0.50
N ILE A 150 6.18 7.26 -0.67
CA ILE A 150 5.47 8.00 -1.72
C ILE A 150 5.92 7.57 -3.11
N HIS A 151 7.23 7.52 -3.35
CA HIS A 151 7.77 7.12 -4.64
C HIS A 151 7.39 5.67 -4.98
N ALA A 152 7.59 4.75 -4.03
CA ALA A 152 7.26 3.34 -4.18
C ALA A 152 5.77 3.13 -4.42
N PHE A 153 4.89 3.82 -3.69
CA PHE A 153 3.45 3.71 -3.87
C PHE A 153 2.97 4.28 -5.21
N ARG A 154 3.54 5.41 -5.67
CA ARG A 154 3.26 5.93 -7.03
C ARG A 154 3.65 4.92 -8.10
N ALA A 155 4.75 4.20 -7.90
CA ALA A 155 5.18 3.08 -8.74
C ALA A 155 4.44 1.75 -8.46
N ARG A 156 3.42 1.75 -7.59
CA ARG A 156 2.64 0.59 -7.13
C ARG A 156 3.47 -0.54 -6.52
N ARG A 157 4.61 -0.24 -5.91
CA ARG A 157 5.48 -1.22 -5.27
C ARG A 157 5.00 -1.53 -3.86
N LYS A 158 5.02 -2.80 -3.46
CA LYS A 158 4.71 -3.22 -2.07
C LYS A 158 5.55 -2.52 -1.01
N LEU A 159 6.78 -2.13 -1.35
CA LEU A 159 7.66 -1.36 -0.48
C LEU A 159 6.98 -0.10 0.08
N GLY A 160 6.12 0.56 -0.70
CA GLY A 160 5.39 1.74 -0.23
C GLY A 160 4.46 1.44 0.93
N ALA A 161 3.72 0.32 0.85
CA ALA A 161 2.85 -0.16 1.92
C ALA A 161 3.65 -0.68 3.12
N VAL A 162 4.78 -1.33 2.89
CA VAL A 162 5.68 -1.79 3.97
C VAL A 162 6.19 -0.60 4.77
N LEU A 163 6.70 0.44 4.11
CA LEU A 163 7.15 1.64 4.81
C LEU A 163 6.00 2.35 5.53
N ALA A 164 4.82 2.44 4.91
CA ALA A 164 3.64 2.98 5.58
C ALA A 164 3.25 2.15 6.82
N SER A 165 3.38 0.83 6.79
CA SER A 165 3.07 -0.04 7.93
C SER A 165 4.00 0.17 9.13
N VAL A 166 5.20 0.70 8.92
CA VAL A 166 6.15 1.08 9.98
C VAL A 166 5.87 2.51 10.48
N LEU A 167 5.57 3.43 9.57
CA LEU A 167 5.38 4.85 9.90
C LEU A 167 4.00 5.15 10.53
N ILE A 168 2.97 4.37 10.21
CA ILE A 168 1.63 4.55 10.77
C ILE A 168 1.61 4.29 12.29
N PRO A 169 2.13 3.18 12.83
CA PRO A 169 2.21 2.99 14.28
C PRO A 169 2.93 4.12 15.01
N PHE A 170 4.03 4.64 14.44
CA PHE A 170 4.72 5.80 14.98
C PHE A 170 3.80 7.03 15.02
N THR A 171 3.09 7.32 13.92
CA THR A 171 2.10 8.41 13.83
C THR A 171 1.05 8.29 14.92
N MET A 172 0.48 7.09 15.08
CA MET A 172 -0.53 6.80 16.10
C MET A 172 0.00 7.01 17.52
N LEU A 173 1.26 6.65 17.78
CA LEU A 173 1.91 6.88 19.06
C LEU A 173 2.02 8.38 19.37
N VAL A 174 2.51 9.17 18.42
CA VAL A 174 2.63 10.63 18.58
C VAL A 174 1.26 11.25 18.88
N ASP A 175 0.26 10.91 18.08
CA ASP A 175 -1.10 11.42 18.24
C ASP A 175 -1.69 11.03 19.61
N ALA A 176 -1.51 9.78 20.05
CA ALA A 176 -2.01 9.31 21.34
C ALA A 176 -1.33 10.03 22.52
N VAL A 177 -0.01 10.25 22.45
CA VAL A 177 0.74 10.99 23.47
C VAL A 177 0.27 12.44 23.52
N ALA A 178 0.12 13.10 22.37
CA ALA A 178 -0.34 14.47 22.29
C ALA A 178 -1.76 14.64 22.86
N ILE A 179 -2.69 13.76 22.48
CA ILE A 179 -4.06 13.76 23.02
C ILE A 179 -4.04 13.55 24.54
N ASN A 180 -3.30 12.55 25.03
CA ASN A 180 -3.26 12.23 26.45
C ASN A 180 -2.69 13.39 27.28
N TYR A 181 -1.58 13.98 26.84
CA TYR A 181 -0.98 15.13 27.50
C TYR A 181 -1.94 16.32 27.48
N SER A 182 -2.47 16.69 26.31
CA SER A 182 -3.33 17.87 26.20
C SER A 182 -4.60 17.75 27.03
N ILE A 183 -5.23 16.57 27.11
CA ILE A 183 -6.38 16.35 27.97
C ILE A 183 -6.01 16.49 29.45
N LYS A 184 -4.90 15.89 29.89
CA LYS A 184 -4.44 15.99 31.28
C LYS A 184 -4.16 17.44 31.67
N THR A 185 -3.44 18.17 30.82
CA THR A 185 -3.13 19.59 31.03
C THR A 185 -4.40 20.44 31.07
N LEU A 186 -5.40 20.18 30.22
CA LEU A 186 -6.66 20.92 30.23
C LEU A 186 -7.50 20.73 31.50
N ILE A 187 -7.39 19.57 32.16
CA ILE A 187 -8.13 19.26 33.38
C ILE A 187 -7.52 19.96 34.60
N ASP A 188 -6.22 20.27 34.56
CA ASP A 188 -5.51 20.95 35.65
C ASP A 188 -5.13 22.40 35.26
N PRO A 189 -5.85 23.42 35.74
CA PRO A 189 -5.56 24.82 35.44
C PRO A 189 -4.14 25.26 35.81
N SER A 190 -3.52 24.62 36.81
CA SER A 190 -2.15 24.93 37.22
C SER A 190 -1.12 24.49 36.16
N GLU A 191 -1.35 23.33 35.54
CA GLU A 191 -0.53 22.82 34.43
C GLU A 191 -0.66 23.71 33.18
N VAL A 192 -1.85 24.24 32.90
CA VAL A 192 -2.03 25.21 31.81
C VAL A 192 -1.22 26.47 32.05
N GLY A 193 -1.26 27.01 33.28
CA GLY A 193 -0.48 28.19 33.68
C GLY A 193 1.03 27.96 33.58
N ASN A 194 1.51 26.79 34.01
CA ASN A 194 2.92 26.41 33.92
C ASN A 194 3.38 26.30 32.47
N ALA A 195 2.60 25.63 31.62
CA ALA A 195 2.91 25.47 30.22
C ALA A 195 2.87 26.83 29.47
N ALA A 196 1.89 27.68 29.79
CA ALA A 196 1.76 29.02 29.20
C ALA A 196 2.98 29.90 29.53
N SER A 197 3.40 29.86 30.80
CA SER A 197 4.59 30.57 31.29
C SER A 197 5.87 30.05 30.64
N ALA A 198 6.02 28.73 30.50
CA ALA A 198 7.19 28.11 29.87
C ALA A 198 7.36 28.49 28.39
N LEU A 199 6.24 28.72 27.69
CA LEU A 199 6.23 29.15 26.29
C LEU A 199 6.16 30.67 26.11
N GLY A 200 6.02 31.44 27.19
CA GLY A 200 5.88 32.89 27.15
C GLY A 200 4.59 33.37 26.45
N ILE A 201 3.52 32.58 26.49
CA ILE A 201 2.23 32.88 25.86
C ILE A 201 1.14 33.11 26.90
N GLY A 202 0.06 33.80 26.50
CA GLY A 202 -1.11 33.98 27.35
C GLY A 202 -1.82 32.66 27.66
N ILE A 203 -2.42 32.57 28.85
CA ILE A 203 -3.17 31.38 29.32
C ILE A 203 -4.31 31.03 28.35
N GLU A 204 -5.06 32.01 27.88
CA GLU A 204 -6.13 31.82 26.89
C GLU A 204 -5.60 31.22 25.58
N PHE A 205 -4.44 31.68 25.12
CA PHE A 205 -3.80 31.15 23.91
C PHE A 205 -3.32 29.71 24.11
N MET A 206 -2.88 29.36 25.32
CA MET A 206 -2.53 27.98 25.66
C MET A 206 -3.76 27.07 25.61
N TYR A 207 -4.89 27.48 26.20
CA TYR A 207 -6.14 26.72 26.12
C TYR A 207 -6.54 26.44 24.66
N MET A 208 -6.52 27.47 23.80
CA MET A 208 -6.81 27.31 22.38
C MET A 208 -5.83 26.36 21.68
N SER A 209 -4.53 26.45 22.01
CA SER A 209 -3.49 25.60 21.44
C SER A 209 -3.69 24.13 21.81
N LEU A 210 -3.98 23.84 23.09
CA LEU A 210 -4.25 22.48 23.56
C LEU A 210 -5.49 21.88 22.89
N ILE A 211 -6.57 22.65 22.76
CA ILE A 211 -7.78 22.22 22.04
C ILE A 211 -7.48 21.95 20.57
N ALA A 212 -6.74 22.84 19.90
CA ALA A 212 -6.34 22.66 18.51
C ALA A 212 -5.48 21.39 18.32
N ILE A 213 -4.54 21.14 19.23
CA ILE A 213 -3.70 19.93 19.21
C ILE A 213 -4.57 18.67 19.34
N ILE A 214 -5.52 18.65 20.27
CA ILE A 214 -6.43 17.50 20.45
C ILE A 214 -7.20 17.23 19.14
N LEU A 215 -7.74 18.27 18.50
CA LEU A 215 -8.47 18.13 17.25
C LEU A 215 -7.58 17.60 16.12
N VAL A 216 -6.40 18.20 15.92
CA VAL A 216 -5.47 17.78 14.86
C VAL A 216 -4.96 16.36 15.09
N ALA A 217 -4.53 16.03 16.31
CA ALA A 217 -4.06 14.69 16.66
C ALA A 217 -5.17 13.65 16.51
N SER A 218 -6.42 13.97 16.89
CA SER A 218 -7.57 13.06 16.71
C SER A 218 -7.87 12.81 15.23
N ILE A 219 -7.87 13.85 14.40
CA ILE A 219 -8.07 13.72 12.95
C ILE A 219 -6.95 12.88 12.34
N SER A 220 -5.71 13.16 12.71
CA SER A 220 -4.54 12.39 12.29
C SER A 220 -4.70 10.92 12.68
N PHE A 221 -4.99 10.62 13.95
CA PHE A 221 -5.13 9.27 14.46
C PHE A 221 -6.21 8.47 13.70
N ILE A 222 -7.36 9.08 13.43
CA ILE A 222 -8.44 8.47 12.64
C ILE A 222 -7.98 8.21 11.20
N PHE A 223 -7.24 9.13 10.60
CA PHE A 223 -6.68 8.96 9.26
C PHE A 223 -5.62 7.86 9.22
N ALA A 224 -4.74 7.78 10.21
CA ALA A 224 -3.77 6.70 10.37
C ALA A 224 -4.46 5.33 10.41
N ILE A 225 -5.44 5.13 11.31
CA ILE A 225 -6.17 3.87 11.45
C ILE A 225 -6.88 3.49 10.15
N LYS A 226 -7.67 4.41 9.57
CA LYS A 226 -8.41 4.14 8.33
C LYS A 226 -7.46 3.79 7.19
N SER A 227 -6.32 4.46 7.11
CA SER A 227 -5.32 4.19 6.07
C SER A 227 -4.66 2.84 6.28
N PHE A 228 -4.29 2.50 7.52
CA PHE A 228 -3.71 1.22 7.87
C PHE A 228 -4.61 0.06 7.44
N ILE A 229 -5.88 0.10 7.85
CA ILE A 229 -6.85 -0.96 7.54
C ILE A 229 -7.03 -1.11 6.02
N ILE A 230 -7.18 0.00 5.30
CA ILE A 230 -7.42 -0.05 3.84
C ILE A 230 -6.17 -0.54 3.10
N ILE A 231 -4.99 -0.03 3.45
CA ILE A 231 -3.73 -0.43 2.80
C ILE A 231 -3.45 -1.91 3.08
N TYR A 232 -3.62 -2.37 4.33
CA TYR A 232 -3.42 -3.75 4.71
C TYR A 232 -4.37 -4.70 3.96
N LYS A 233 -5.67 -4.41 3.95
CA LYS A 233 -6.67 -5.24 3.25
C LYS A 233 -6.49 -5.28 1.73
N ASN A 234 -5.83 -4.27 1.14
CA ASN A 234 -5.66 -4.14 -0.31
C ASN A 234 -4.19 -4.22 -0.72
N ILE A 235 -3.33 -4.88 0.07
CA ILE A 235 -1.90 -4.97 -0.24
C ILE A 235 -1.62 -5.66 -1.59
N ASP A 236 -2.50 -6.57 -2.00
CA ASP A 236 -2.43 -7.27 -3.28
C ASP A 236 -2.65 -6.35 -4.50
N SER A 237 -3.14 -5.11 -4.29
CA SER A 237 -3.21 -4.08 -5.34
C SER A 237 -1.84 -3.52 -5.73
N LEU A 238 -0.80 -3.86 -4.97
CA LEU A 238 0.58 -3.44 -5.19
C LEU A 238 1.41 -4.63 -5.68
N VAL A 239 2.33 -4.35 -6.61
CA VAL A 239 3.25 -5.29 -7.25
C VAL A 239 4.54 -5.43 -6.44
#